data_AF-A0A7S1A824-F1
#
_entry.id   AF-A0A7S1A824-F1
#
_cell.length_a   1.000
_cell.length_b   1.000
_cell.length_c   1.000
_cell.angle_alpha   90.00
_cell.angle_beta   90.00
_cell.angle_gamma   90.00
#
_symmetry.space_group_name_H-M   'P 1'
#
loop_
_entity.id
_entity.type
_entity.pdbx_description
1 polymer ?
#
loop_
_entity_poly.entity_id
_entity_poly.type
_entity_poly.pdbx_seq_one_letter_code
_entity_poly.pdbx_strand_id
1 'polypeptide(L)'
;HAWDTETADLILRSRSAQSPVTQGYIVCATCYCGDDADFGNGPKLFVDNSGESKNMLQKHFLKYFEDDGQKKVFHNYSFDRHMLARHGIAMTGFHGDTL
;
A
#
# COMPACT_ATOMS: atom_id res chain seq x y z
N HIS A 1 -1.01 -5.84 -10.60
CA HIS A 1 -2.09 -5.84 -9.59
C HIS A 1 -2.36 -4.40 -9.14
N ALA A 2 -3.63 -4.05 -8.95
CA ALA A 2 -4.02 -2.71 -8.50
C ALA A 2 -4.03 -2.66 -6.97
N TRP A 3 -3.34 -1.69 -6.38
CA TRP A 3 -3.16 -1.55 -4.93
C TRP A 3 -3.65 -0.20 -4.43
N ASP A 4 -4.09 -0.18 -3.18
CA ASP A 4 -4.45 1.02 -2.44
C ASP A 4 -4.21 0.83 -0.93
N THR A 5 -3.88 1.91 -0.23
CA THR A 5 -3.61 1.89 1.22
C THR A 5 -4.51 2.87 1.98
N GLU A 6 -5.14 2.36 3.04
CA GLU A 6 -5.90 3.18 3.98
C GLU A 6 -4.99 3.58 5.14
N THR A 7 -5.07 4.86 5.55
CA THR A 7 -4.11 5.43 6.49
C THR A 7 -4.77 6.22 7.61
N ALA A 8 -4.12 6.27 8.76
CA ALA A 8 -4.57 7.00 9.95
C ALA A 8 -3.45 7.92 10.49
N ASP A 9 -3.82 8.80 11.42
CA ASP A 9 -2.96 9.81 12.06
C ASP A 9 -2.22 10.75 11.08
N LEU A 10 -2.85 11.01 9.94
CA LEU A 10 -2.56 12.17 9.11
C LEU A 10 -3.22 13.40 9.75
N ILE A 11 -2.64 13.92 10.84
CA ILE A 11 -3.25 15.06 11.53
C ILE A 11 -3.19 16.28 10.61
N LEU A 12 -4.36 16.81 10.22
CA LEU A 12 -4.53 17.97 9.36
C LEU A 12 -4.58 19.29 10.16
N ARG A 13 -3.44 19.80 10.61
CA ARG A 13 -3.32 21.09 11.31
C ARG A 13 -2.89 22.23 10.39
N SER A 14 -2.13 21.98 9.31
CA SER A 14 -1.75 23.00 8.33
C SER A 14 -1.22 22.41 7.01
N ARG A 15 -1.60 23.00 5.86
CA ARG A 15 -1.29 22.47 4.51
C ARG A 15 0.20 22.41 4.14
N SER A 16 1.11 23.01 4.91
CA SER A 16 2.51 23.24 4.50
C SER A 16 3.54 22.29 5.11
N ALA A 17 3.16 21.45 6.10
CA ALA A 17 4.09 20.52 6.78
C ALA A 17 3.64 19.05 6.72
N GLN A 18 2.62 18.76 5.93
CA GLN A 18 1.82 17.54 6.06
C GLN A 18 1.90 16.73 4.79
N SER A 19 2.70 15.68 4.86
CA SER A 19 2.93 14.80 3.74
C SER A 19 2.88 13.36 4.24
N PRO A 20 2.41 12.42 3.40
CA PRO A 20 2.63 10.99 3.61
C PRO A 20 4.11 10.63 3.80
N VAL A 21 5.02 11.54 3.47
CA VAL A 21 6.45 11.45 3.79
C VAL A 21 6.69 11.57 5.30
N THR A 22 5.99 12.46 6.01
CA THR A 22 6.36 12.90 7.36
C THR A 22 5.52 12.30 8.47
N GLN A 23 4.27 11.90 8.21
CA GLN A 23 3.33 11.43 9.23
C GLN A 23 2.37 10.35 8.72
N GLY A 24 1.63 9.73 9.65
CA GLY A 24 0.66 8.68 9.39
C GLY A 24 1.22 7.26 9.38
N TYR A 25 0.31 6.29 9.41
CA TYR A 25 0.58 4.86 9.25
C TYR A 25 -0.55 4.17 8.48
N ILE A 26 -0.25 3.02 7.87
CA ILE A 26 -1.20 2.21 7.11
C ILE A 26 -2.04 1.35 8.07
N VAL A 27 -3.36 1.52 8.05
CA VAL A 27 -4.32 0.70 8.81
C VAL A 27 -4.73 -0.56 8.06
N CYS A 28 -4.90 -0.49 6.75
CA CYS A 28 -5.10 -1.67 5.90
C CYS A 28 -4.67 -1.37 4.45
N ALA A 29 -4.57 -2.42 3.65
CA ALA A 29 -4.33 -2.30 2.21
C ALA A 29 -5.28 -3.23 1.45
N THR A 30 -5.63 -2.82 0.23
CA THR A 30 -6.43 -3.65 -0.68
C THR A 30 -5.67 -3.91 -1.96
N CYS A 31 -5.95 -5.06 -2.58
CA CYS A 31 -5.36 -5.42 -3.85
C CYS A 31 -6.36 -6.14 -4.74
N TYR A 32 -6.42 -5.76 -6.01
CA TYR A 32 -7.07 -6.51 -7.07
C TYR A 32 -6.01 -7.15 -7.97
N CYS A 33 -6.02 -8.48 -8.05
CA CYS A 33 -4.99 -9.25 -8.75
C CYS A 33 -5.32 -9.60 -10.21
N GLY A 34 -6.54 -9.33 -10.68
CA GLY A 34 -7.01 -9.74 -12.01
C GLY A 34 -7.99 -10.91 -11.93
N ASP A 35 -8.87 -11.05 -12.92
CA ASP A 35 -9.97 -12.03 -12.91
C ASP A 35 -9.50 -13.50 -12.91
N ASP A 36 -8.23 -13.74 -13.22
CA ASP A 36 -7.56 -15.04 -13.20
C ASP A 36 -7.07 -15.47 -11.81
N ALA A 37 -7.06 -14.57 -10.83
CA ALA A 37 -6.70 -14.87 -9.45
C ALA A 37 -7.92 -15.29 -8.61
N ASP A 38 -7.73 -16.26 -7.72
CA ASP A 38 -8.75 -16.64 -6.73
C ASP A 38 -8.12 -16.96 -5.37
N PHE A 39 -8.51 -16.20 -4.35
CA PHE A 39 -8.10 -16.37 -2.95
C PHE A 39 -9.15 -17.12 -2.11
N GLY A 40 -10.11 -17.78 -2.76
CA GLY A 40 -11.26 -18.46 -2.14
C GLY A 40 -12.49 -17.56 -2.03
N ASN A 41 -12.33 -16.26 -2.25
CA ASN A 41 -13.39 -15.25 -2.33
C ASN A 41 -13.24 -14.36 -3.58
N GLY A 42 -12.56 -14.87 -4.61
CA GLY A 42 -12.26 -14.15 -5.84
C GLY A 42 -10.91 -13.41 -5.79
N PRO A 43 -10.70 -12.45 -6.70
CA PRO A 43 -9.37 -11.90 -7.02
C PRO A 43 -8.91 -10.75 -6.10
N LYS A 44 -9.62 -10.53 -4.98
CA LYS A 44 -9.43 -9.37 -4.12
C LYS A 44 -8.82 -9.78 -2.79
N LEU A 45 -7.79 -9.04 -2.39
CA LEU A 45 -7.23 -9.10 -1.04
C LEU A 45 -7.67 -7.88 -0.24
N PHE A 46 -8.00 -8.12 1.02
CA PHE A 46 -8.07 -7.10 2.05
C PHE A 46 -7.08 -7.50 3.14
N VAL A 47 -6.10 -6.66 3.41
CA VAL A 47 -5.02 -6.93 4.37
C VAL A 47 -5.13 -5.95 5.52
N ASP A 48 -5.56 -6.43 6.69
CA ASP A 48 -5.49 -5.66 7.93
C ASP A 48 -4.03 -5.48 8.35
N ASN A 49 -3.68 -4.25 8.73
CA ASN A 49 -2.34 -3.86 9.18
C ASN A 49 -2.39 -3.08 10.52
N SER A 50 -3.52 -3.16 11.22
CA SER A 50 -3.79 -2.44 12.47
C SER A 50 -3.90 -3.40 13.68
N GLY A 51 -4.01 -2.84 14.90
CA GLY A 51 -4.23 -3.65 16.10
C GLY A 51 -3.21 -4.77 16.31
N GLU A 52 -3.70 -6.01 16.43
CA GLU A 52 -2.88 -7.22 16.54
C GLU A 52 -2.22 -7.62 15.20
N SER A 53 -2.82 -7.23 14.07
CA SER A 53 -2.33 -7.40 12.70
C SER A 53 -1.26 -6.35 12.31
N LYS A 54 -0.68 -5.63 13.27
CA LYS A 54 0.38 -4.66 12.94
C LYS A 54 1.54 -5.32 12.21
N ASN A 55 1.98 -4.63 11.17
CA ASN A 55 3.10 -4.98 10.30
C ASN A 55 2.89 -6.20 9.39
N MET A 56 1.64 -6.55 9.07
CA MET A 56 1.35 -7.63 8.12
C MET A 56 1.97 -7.40 6.75
N LEU A 57 1.96 -6.16 6.26
CA LEU A 57 2.57 -5.81 4.97
C LEU A 57 4.08 -6.05 4.98
N GLN A 58 4.78 -5.63 6.04
CA GLN A 58 6.22 -5.84 6.17
C GLN A 58 6.56 -7.33 6.33
N LYS A 59 5.76 -8.09 7.09
CA LYS A 59 6.01 -9.51 7.36
C LYS A 59 5.82 -10.39 6.13
N HIS A 60 4.79 -10.11 5.34
CA HIS A 60 4.35 -11.05 4.28
C HIS A 60 4.46 -10.50 2.86
N PHE A 61 4.45 -9.17 2.68
CA PHE A 61 4.43 -8.55 1.36
C PHE A 61 5.71 -7.79 0.99
N LEU A 62 6.69 -7.66 1.90
CA LEU A 62 7.94 -6.92 1.64
C LEU A 62 8.60 -7.36 0.33
N LYS A 63 8.89 -8.67 0.18
CA LYS A 63 9.51 -9.22 -1.04
C LYS A 63 8.69 -8.95 -2.30
N TYR A 64 7.36 -9.00 -2.19
CA TYR A 64 6.47 -8.74 -3.32
C TYR A 64 6.52 -7.26 -3.74
N PHE A 65 6.47 -6.34 -2.77
CA PHE A 65 6.52 -4.90 -3.06
C PHE A 65 7.87 -4.44 -3.59
N GLU A 66 8.96 -5.07 -3.15
CA GLU A 66 10.33 -4.73 -3.57
C GLU A 66 10.82 -5.51 -4.82
N ASP A 67 9.96 -6.35 -5.42
CA ASP A 67 10.26 -7.06 -6.67
C ASP A 67 9.82 -6.26 -7.91
N ASP A 68 10.80 -5.88 -8.74
CA ASP A 68 10.59 -5.18 -10.02
C ASP A 68 9.83 -6.00 -11.07
N GLY A 69 9.86 -7.33 -10.96
CA GLY A 69 9.09 -8.25 -11.79
C GLY A 69 7.60 -8.19 -11.49
N GLN A 70 7.23 -7.85 -10.26
CA GLN A 70 5.83 -7.71 -9.84
C GLN A 70 5.31 -6.32 -10.22
N LYS A 71 4.43 -6.26 -11.22
CA LYS A 71 3.89 -4.99 -11.74
C LYS A 71 2.69 -4.50 -10.92
N LYS A 72 2.79 -3.29 -10.37
CA LYS A 72 1.75 -2.66 -9.54
C LYS A 72 1.19 -1.37 -10.15
N VAL A 73 -0.11 -1.20 -10.04
CA VAL A 73 -0.86 -0.02 -10.50
C VAL A 73 -1.54 0.62 -9.30
N PHE A 74 -1.62 1.96 -9.28
CA PHE A 74 -2.23 2.72 -8.19
C PHE A 74 -3.11 3.83 -8.77
N HIS A 75 -3.86 4.49 -7.89
CA HIS A 75 -4.47 5.79 -8.15
C HIS A 75 -3.81 6.80 -7.21
N ASN A 76 -2.97 7.68 -7.73
CA ASN A 76 -2.05 8.54 -6.95
C ASN A 76 -0.94 7.77 -6.22
N TYR A 77 -0.14 7.02 -7.00
CA TYR A 77 0.99 6.20 -6.56
C TYR A 77 1.92 6.89 -5.56
N SER A 78 2.17 8.19 -5.73
CA SER A 78 3.08 8.96 -4.87
C SER A 78 2.70 8.84 -3.39
N PHE A 79 1.40 8.86 -3.08
CA PHE A 79 0.90 8.75 -1.72
C PHE A 79 1.24 7.38 -1.12
N ASP A 80 0.80 6.29 -1.75
CA ASP A 80 1.01 4.92 -1.26
C ASP A 80 2.49 4.58 -1.16
N ARG A 81 3.29 5.02 -2.14
CA ARG A 81 4.75 4.82 -2.13
C ARG A 81 5.37 5.40 -0.88
N HIS A 82 5.01 6.63 -0.51
CA HIS A 82 5.56 7.27 0.67
C HIS A 82 5.10 6.60 1.96
N MET A 83 3.84 6.16 2.03
CA MET A 83 3.33 5.38 3.15
C MET A 83 4.07 4.04 3.31
N LEU A 84 4.21 3.27 2.22
CA LEU A 84 4.97 2.01 2.23
C LEU A 84 6.43 2.24 2.65
N ALA A 85 7.09 3.29 2.15
CA ALA A 85 8.46 3.61 2.52
C ALA A 85 8.62 3.92 4.02
N ARG A 86 7.65 4.62 4.64
CA ARG A 86 7.64 4.83 6.10
C ARG A 86 7.51 3.54 6.89
N HIS A 87 6.87 2.54 6.30
CA HIS A 87 6.75 1.20 6.84
C HIS A 87 7.97 0.31 6.52
N GLY A 88 9.04 0.86 5.94
CA GLY A 88 10.26 0.13 5.59
C GLY A 88 10.13 -0.74 4.34
N ILE A 89 9.17 -0.43 3.47
CA ILE A 89 8.93 -1.15 2.21
C ILE A 89 9.33 -0.24 1.05
N ALA A 90 10.41 -0.58 0.35
CA ALA A 90 10.88 0.17 -0.80
C ALA A 90 10.14 -0.25 -2.07
N MET A 91 8.94 0.29 -2.29
CA MET A 91 8.10 -0.07 -3.44
C MET A 91 8.87 0.04 -4.79
N THR A 92 8.95 -1.07 -5.53
CA THR A 92 9.48 -1.18 -6.90
C THR A 92 8.46 -1.86 -7.83
N GLY A 93 8.74 -1.96 -9.13
CA GLY A 93 7.79 -2.55 -10.08
C GLY A 93 6.56 -1.68 -10.35
N PHE A 94 6.69 -0.35 -10.28
CA PHE A 94 5.66 0.59 -10.72
C PHE A 94 5.31 0.33 -12.20
N HIS A 95 4.03 0.17 -12.50
CA HIS A 95 3.55 -0.12 -13.85
C HIS A 95 2.66 0.98 -14.41
N GLY A 96 1.85 1.62 -13.56
CA GLY A 96 0.98 2.69 -13.98
C GLY A 96 0.34 3.42 -12.81
N ASP A 97 -0.04 4.66 -13.08
CA ASP A 97 -0.88 5.48 -12.22
C ASP A 97 -2.10 5.89 -13.04
N THR A 98 -3.27 5.86 -12.42
CA THR A 98 -4.55 6.19 -13.07
C THR A 98 -4.99 7.64 -12.84
N LEU A 99 -4.24 8.40 -12.02
CA LEU A 99 -4.39 9.85 -11.87
C LEU A 99 -3.71 10.59 -13.03
#